data_AF-A0A225UL20-F1
#
_entry.id   AF-A0A225UL20-F1
#
_cell.length_a   1.000
_cell.length_b   1.000
_cell.length_c   1.000
_cell.angle_alpha   90.00
_cell.angle_beta   90.00
_cell.angle_gamma   90.00
#
_symmetry.space_group_name_H-M   'P 1'
#
loop_
_entity.id
_entity.type
_entity.pdbx_description
1 polymer ?
#
loop_
_entity_poly.entity_id
_entity_poly.type
_entity_poly.pdbx_seq_one_letter_code
_entity_poly.pdbx_strand_id
1 'polypeptide(L)'
;MEPLHRPINDDFQLQRVDAEVVIRTNTKEFVIKVLPSKQQIEFSSPVSGLHTYQWNAMAKRWEDEADSHDIEGLLTRDLMRFCAGIPLF
;
A
#
# COMPACT_ATOMS: atom_id res chain seq x y z
N MET A 1 -25.41 11.66 9.89
CA MET A 1 -24.99 10.92 8.69
C MET A 1 -23.96 9.92 9.18
N GLU A 2 -24.28 8.63 9.19
CA GLU A 2 -23.32 7.61 9.60
C GLU A 2 -22.33 7.35 8.45
N PRO A 3 -21.04 7.11 8.74
CA PRO A 3 -20.06 6.84 7.69
C PRO A 3 -20.41 5.53 6.95
N LEU A 4 -20.19 5.53 5.63
CA LEU A 4 -20.47 4.37 4.76
C LEU A 4 -19.65 3.12 5.17
N HIS A 5 -18.52 3.33 5.84
CA HIS A 5 -17.63 2.29 6.34
C HIS A 5 -17.33 2.52 7.82
N ARG A 6 -17.14 1.42 8.55
CA ARG A 6 -16.66 1.48 9.94
C ARG A 6 -15.28 2.14 9.99
N PRO A 7 -14.87 2.72 11.14
CA PRO A 7 -13.51 3.21 11.31
C PRO A 7 -12.49 2.11 10.99
N ILE A 8 -11.44 2.47 10.25
CA ILE A 8 -10.36 1.53 9.89
C ILE A 8 -9.58 1.05 11.12
N ASN A 9 -9.50 1.89 12.16
CA ASN A 9 -8.63 1.68 13.33
C ASN A 9 -8.94 0.39 14.09
N ASP A 10 -10.20 -0.05 14.11
CA ASP A 10 -10.61 -1.23 14.86
C ASP A 10 -10.17 -2.54 14.18
N ASP A 11 -10.04 -2.52 12.86
CA ASP A 11 -9.76 -3.70 12.03
C ASP A 11 -8.38 -3.64 11.35
N PHE A 12 -7.62 -2.55 11.53
CA PHE A 12 -6.33 -2.36 10.90
C PHE A 12 -5.32 -3.40 11.40
N GLN A 13 -4.76 -4.18 10.48
CA GLN A 13 -3.72 -5.16 10.80
C GLN A 13 -2.57 -5.06 9.81
N LEU A 14 -1.36 -5.14 10.34
CA LEU A 14 -0.14 -5.25 9.55
C LEU A 14 0.49 -6.60 9.82
N GLN A 15 0.65 -7.42 8.78
CA GLN A 15 1.31 -8.72 8.87
C GLN A 15 2.53 -8.72 7.96
N ARG A 16 3.68 -9.11 8.49
CA ARG A 16 4.90 -9.33 7.71
C ARG A 16 5.28 -10.79 7.78
N VAL A 17 5.38 -11.43 6.62
CA VAL A 17 5.81 -12.83 6.49
C VAL A 17 6.83 -12.90 5.38
N ASP A 18 8.06 -13.33 5.70
CA ASP A 18 9.17 -13.43 4.76
C ASP A 18 9.41 -12.13 3.96
N ALA A 19 9.21 -12.22 2.64
CA ALA A 19 9.37 -11.14 1.66
C ALA A 19 8.07 -10.37 1.38
N GLU A 20 7.02 -10.58 2.18
CA GLU A 20 5.69 -10.03 1.97
C GLU A 20 5.20 -9.23 3.19
N VAL A 21 4.53 -8.11 2.91
CA VAL A 21 3.82 -7.29 3.87
C VAL A 21 2.37 -7.19 3.41
N VAL A 22 1.45 -7.62 4.28
CA VAL A 22 0.01 -7.52 4.08
C VAL A 22 -0.54 -6.45 5.02
N ILE A 23 -1.22 -5.46 4.45
CA ILE A 23 -1.95 -4.43 5.18
C ILE A 23 -3.44 -4.74 5.03
N ARG A 24 -4.08 -5.16 6.11
CA ARG A 24 -5.53 -5.39 6.14
C ARG A 24 -6.23 -4.17 6.70
N THR A 25 -7.25 -3.71 5.99
CA THR A 25 -8.22 -2.73 6.47
C THR A 25 -9.52 -3.45 6.81
N ASN A 26 -10.52 -2.71 7.27
CA ASN A 26 -11.86 -3.23 7.55
C ASN A 26 -12.58 -3.88 6.34
N THR A 27 -12.13 -3.60 5.11
CA THR A 27 -12.85 -3.98 3.88
C THR A 27 -11.96 -4.56 2.78
N LYS A 28 -10.66 -4.28 2.79
CA LYS A 28 -9.73 -4.63 1.72
C LYS A 28 -8.35 -4.97 2.26
N GLU A 29 -7.56 -5.62 1.42
CA GLU A 29 -6.17 -5.93 1.70
C GLU A 29 -5.27 -5.29 0.65
N PHE A 30 -4.12 -4.82 1.10
CA PHE A 30 -3.01 -4.41 0.25
C PHE A 30 -1.85 -5.37 0.49
N VAL A 31 -1.11 -5.69 -0.56
CA VAL A 31 0.03 -6.60 -0.47
C VAL A 31 1.25 -5.95 -1.09
N ILE A 32 2.35 -5.91 -0.36
CA ILE A 32 3.66 -5.49 -0.85
C ILE A 32 4.57 -6.71 -0.80
N LYS A 33 5.09 -7.13 -1.94
CA LYS A 33 5.93 -8.31 -2.08
C LYS A 33 7.28 -7.94 -2.68
N VAL A 34 8.35 -8.30 -2.00
CA VAL A 34 9.71 -8.19 -2.53
C VAL A 34 9.97 -9.39 -3.43
N LEU A 35 10.53 -9.14 -4.61
CA LEU A 35 10.97 -10.14 -5.57
C LEU A 35 12.51 -10.14 -5.65
N PRO A 36 13.22 -10.91 -4.83
CA PRO A 36 14.68 -10.84 -4.73
C PRO A 36 15.39 -11.17 -6.03
N SER A 37 14.87 -12.13 -6.81
CA SER A 37 15.46 -12.56 -8.08
C SER A 37 15.46 -11.47 -9.16
N LYS A 38 14.54 -10.50 -9.06
CA LYS A 38 14.41 -9.38 -10.00
C LYS A 38 14.85 -8.04 -9.42
N GLN A 39 15.18 -7.98 -8.13
CA GLN A 39 15.40 -6.74 -7.40
C GLN A 39 14.22 -5.76 -7.53
N GLN A 40 13.00 -6.29 -7.43
CA GLN A 40 11.75 -5.56 -7.62
C GLN A 40 10.86 -5.63 -6.39
N ILE A 41 9.89 -4.72 -6.32
CA ILE A 41 8.77 -4.77 -5.40
C ILE A 41 7.48 -4.80 -6.21
N GLU A 42 6.59 -5.75 -5.91
CA GLU A 42 5.21 -5.76 -6.39
C GLU A 42 4.29 -5.18 -5.32
N PHE A 43 3.43 -4.26 -5.70
CA PHE A 43 2.39 -3.70 -4.84
C PHE A 43 1.01 -3.99 -5.45
N SER A 44 0.22 -4.78 -4.74
CA SER A 44 -1.18 -5.05 -5.07
C SER A 44 -2.09 -4.13 -4.27
N SER A 45 -2.76 -3.22 -4.97
CA SER A 45 -3.75 -2.29 -4.42
C SER A 45 -5.17 -2.68 -4.87
N PRO A 46 -6.14 -2.70 -3.95
CA PRO A 46 -7.55 -2.89 -4.28
C PRO A 46 -8.15 -1.67 -5.02
N VAL A 47 -7.42 -0.55 -5.10
CA VAL A 47 -7.86 0.70 -5.73
C VAL A 47 -7.23 0.88 -7.11
N SER A 48 -5.92 0.68 -7.20
CA SER A 48 -5.15 1.00 -8.41
C SER A 48 -4.58 -0.22 -9.13
N GLY A 49 -4.80 -1.44 -8.62
CA GLY A 49 -4.32 -2.67 -9.24
C GLY A 49 -2.90 -3.06 -8.81
N LEU A 50 -2.25 -3.86 -9.65
CA LEU A 50 -0.89 -4.35 -9.44
C LEU A 50 0.12 -3.39 -10.06
N HIS A 51 1.14 -3.04 -9.30
CA HIS A 51 2.24 -2.14 -9.68
C HIS A 51 3.59 -2.82 -9.42
N THR A 52 4.56 -2.57 -10.29
CA THR A 52 5.90 -3.16 -10.19
C THR A 52 6.92 -2.05 -10.12
N TYR A 53 7.74 -2.06 -9.08
CA TYR A 53 8.70 -1.02 -8.79
C TYR A 53 10.12 -1.52 -8.92
N GLN A 54 10.98 -0.64 -9.44
CA GLN A 54 12.42 -0.82 -9.49
C GLN A 54 13.12 0.24 -8.63
N TRP A 55 14.27 -0.14 -8.06
CA TRP A 55 15.06 0.79 -7.26
C TRP A 55 15.78 1.79 -8.17
N ASN A 56 15.42 3.07 -8.08
CA ASN A 56 16.17 4.14 -8.70
C ASN A 56 17.28 4.61 -7.74
N ALA A 57 18.52 4.22 -8.02
CA ALA A 57 19.67 4.57 -7.19
C ALA A 57 19.98 6.08 -7.15
N MET A 58 19.64 6.83 -8.21
CA MET A 58 19.87 8.27 -8.28
C MET A 58 18.86 9.04 -7.43
N ALA A 59 17.57 8.69 -7.55
CA ALA A 59 16.49 9.29 -6.77
C ALA A 59 16.35 8.69 -5.36
N LYS A 60 17.03 7.58 -5.09
CA LYS A 60 16.97 6.81 -3.82
C LYS A 60 15.55 6.42 -3.42
N ARG A 61 14.75 5.97 -4.40
CA ARG A 61 13.36 5.59 -4.20
C ARG A 61 12.96 4.45 -5.13
N TRP A 62 11.85 3.80 -4.80
CA TRP A 62 11.23 2.78 -5.64
C TRP A 62 10.27 3.46 -6.62
N GLU A 63 10.55 3.34 -7.92
CA GLU A 63 9.76 3.97 -8.97
C GLU A 63 9.01 2.91 -9.78
N ASP A 64 7.75 3.20 -10.09
CA ASP A 64 6.93 2.34 -10.91
C ASP A 64 7.44 2.28 -12.35
N GLU A 65 7.39 1.09 -12.95
CA GLU A 65 7.87 0.85 -14.31
C GLU A 65 7.04 1.58 -15.39
N ALA A 66 5.77 1.88 -15.14
CA ALA A 66 4.87 2.45 -16.14
C ALA A 66 4.90 3.97 -16.19
N ASP A 67 4.90 4.66 -15.04
CA ASP A 67 4.79 6.13 -14.98
C ASP A 67 5.76 6.82 -14.01
N SER A 68 6.68 6.06 -13.41
CA SER A 68 7.74 6.56 -12.52
C SER A 68 7.26 7.25 -11.25
N HIS A 69 6.03 7.03 -10.81
CA HIS A 69 5.61 7.47 -9.48
C HIS A 69 6.30 6.67 -8.36
N ASP A 70 6.39 7.27 -7.18
CA ASP A 70 6.95 6.62 -5.99
C ASP A 70 5.92 5.72 -5.28
N ILE A 71 6.39 4.59 -4.74
CA ILE A 71 5.55 3.61 -4.04
C ILE A 71 4.88 4.16 -2.79
N GLU A 72 5.58 4.98 -1.99
CA GLU A 72 5.05 5.53 -0.75
C GLU A 72 3.90 6.50 -1.04
N GLY A 73 4.08 7.32 -2.09
CA GLY A 73 3.04 8.20 -2.59
C GLY A 73 1.79 7.44 -3.02
N LEU A 74 1.95 6.37 -3.81
CA LEU A 74 0.83 5.57 -4.29
C LEU A 74 0.10 4.84 -3.14
N LEU A 75 0.87 4.19 -2.27
CA LEU A 75 0.35 3.49 -1.10
C LEU A 75 -0.44 4.43 -0.20
N THR A 76 0.12 5.59 0.12
CA THR A 76 -0.53 6.58 0.98
C THR A 76 -1.85 7.05 0.37
N ARG A 77 -1.82 7.44 -0.91
CA ARG A 77 -3.00 7.88 -1.66
C ARG A 77 -4.11 6.82 -1.63
N ASP A 78 -3.75 5.55 -1.82
CA ASP A 78 -4.71 4.45 -1.87
C ASP A 78 -5.24 4.06 -0.49
N LEU A 79 -4.37 3.99 0.52
CA LEU A 79 -4.75 3.66 1.89
C LEU A 79 -5.66 4.74 2.50
N MET A 80 -5.36 6.02 2.25
CA MET A 80 -6.16 7.14 2.77
C MET A 80 -7.62 7.09 2.35
N ARG A 81 -7.97 6.44 1.23
CA ARG A 81 -9.38 6.29 0.81
C ARG A 81 -10.20 5.41 1.75
N PHE A 82 -9.55 4.59 2.57
CA PHE A 82 -10.18 3.73 3.57
C PHE A 82 -10.14 4.33 4.97
N CYS A 83 -9.40 5.41 5.17
CA CYS A 83 -9.36 6.13 6.44
C CYS A 83 -10.64 6.96 6.58
N ALA A 84 -11.62 6.41 7.29
CA ALA A 84 -12.86 7.10 7.65
C ALA A 84 -12.82 7.57 9.12
N GLY A 85 -13.24 8.81 9.36
CA GLY A 85 -13.35 9.39 10.70
C GLY A 85 -12.34 10.52 10.96
N ILE A 86 -12.43 11.11 12.15
CA ILE A 86 -11.48 12.11 12.66
C ILE A 86 -10.52 11.35 13.61
N PRO A 87 -9.20 11.58 13.54
CA PRO A 87 -8.29 11.04 14.53
C PRO A 87 -8.74 11.48 15.93
N LEU A 88 -9.09 10.52 16.79
CA LEU A 88 -9.36 10.78 18.19
C LEU A 88 -8.01 10.78 18.89
N PHE A 89 -7.49 11.97 19.20
CA PHE A 89 -6.28 12.15 20.00
C PHE A 89 -6.59 12.01 21.49
#